data_AF-A0A4Q2DLA7-F1
#
_entry.id   AF-A0A4Q2DLA7-F1
#
_cell.length_a   1.000
_cell.length_b   1.000
_cell.length_c   1.000
_cell.angle_alpha   90.00
_cell.angle_beta   90.00
_cell.angle_gamma   90.00
#
_symmetry.space_group_name_H-M   'P 1'
#
loop_
_entity.id
_entity.type
_entity.pdbx_description
1 polymer ?
#
loop_
_entity_poly.entity_id
_entity_poly.type
_entity_poly.pdbx_seq_one_letter_code
_entity_poly.pdbx_strand_id
1 'polypeptide(L)'
;MAIPRVAPFVRAALDADQGLLAPEVSLEVQLERLVFDPFNAIFSETPDIPPYLIVIDGLDECEDREDVRLFLETTLNYFQSNPLLPLRFFIASRIEQHIKDLLEVDEVTLDDLVSRGSDHDIETFIRKSFEDAARRNRVIREYIRHHGGWPLPNDLRVLSEHI
;
A
#
# COMPACT_ATOMS: atom_id res chain seq x y z
N MET A 1 -15.22 2.61 2.57
CA MET A 1 -15.83 1.26 2.54
C MET A 1 -15.63 0.66 3.92
N ALA A 2 -16.65 0.08 4.55
CA ALA A 2 -16.55 -0.48 5.90
C ALA A 2 -16.99 -1.95 5.88
N ILE A 3 -16.51 -2.76 6.83
CA ILE A 3 -16.99 -4.13 7.07
C ILE A 3 -17.75 -4.13 8.40
N PRO A 4 -19.05 -3.76 8.43
CA PRO A 4 -19.79 -3.57 9.68
C PRO A 4 -19.85 -4.82 10.54
N ARG A 5 -19.73 -6.00 9.93
CA ARG A 5 -19.76 -7.31 10.60
C ARG A 5 -18.54 -7.56 11.48
N VAL A 6 -17.40 -6.94 11.21
CA VAL A 6 -16.17 -7.04 12.01
C VAL A 6 -16.25 -6.19 13.28
N ALA A 7 -16.95 -5.07 13.21
CA ALA A 7 -17.03 -4.10 14.30
C ALA A 7 -17.44 -4.67 15.69
N PRO A 8 -18.45 -5.55 15.83
CA PRO A 8 -18.80 -6.10 17.16
C PRO A 8 -17.66 -6.94 17.76
N PHE A 9 -16.93 -7.71 16.97
CA PHE A 9 -15.82 -8.53 17.45
C PHE A 9 -14.62 -7.68 17.88
N VAL A 10 -14.29 -6.65 17.11
CA VAL A 10 -13.24 -5.69 17.48
C VAL A 10 -13.60 -4.95 18.77
N ARG A 11 -14.85 -4.50 18.92
CA ARG A 11 -15.31 -3.87 20.17
C ARG A 11 -15.23 -4.83 21.35
N ALA A 12 -15.67 -6.08 21.16
CA ALA A 12 -15.59 -7.09 22.21
C ALA A 12 -14.15 -7.36 22.65
N ALA A 13 -13.18 -7.37 21.72
CA ALA A 13 -11.76 -7.50 22.05
C ALA A 13 -11.25 -6.31 22.89
N LEU A 14 -11.60 -5.08 22.50
CA LEU A 14 -11.22 -3.86 23.24
C LEU A 14 -11.91 -3.75 24.61
N ASP A 15 -13.16 -4.19 24.72
CA ASP A 15 -13.91 -4.19 25.98
C ASP A 15 -13.36 -5.24 26.96
N ALA A 16 -12.87 -6.38 26.43
CA ALA A 16 -12.28 -7.45 27.22
C ALA A 16 -10.86 -7.11 27.72
N ASP A 17 -10.11 -6.32 26.96
CA ASP A 17 -8.77 -5.87 27.31
C ASP A 17 -8.58 -4.38 26.98
N GLN A 18 -8.79 -3.54 28.00
CA GLN A 18 -8.61 -2.09 27.88
C GLN A 18 -7.15 -1.68 27.64
N GLY A 19 -6.20 -2.58 27.92
CA GLY A 19 -4.77 -2.37 27.69
C GLY A 19 -4.31 -2.80 26.30
N LEU A 20 -5.19 -3.36 25.46
CA LEU A 20 -4.82 -3.96 24.17
C LEU A 20 -4.10 -3.00 23.22
N LEU A 21 -4.39 -1.70 23.31
CA LEU A 21 -3.76 -0.64 22.50
C LEU A 21 -2.57 0.04 23.20
N ALA A 22 -2.17 -0.46 24.37
CA ALA A 22 -1.06 0.12 25.10
C ALA A 22 0.27 -0.20 24.37
N PRO A 23 1.27 0.70 24.43
CA PRO A 23 2.56 0.51 23.75
C PRO A 23 3.33 -0.74 24.18
N GLU A 24 3.01 -1.30 25.35
CA GLU A 24 3.64 -2.51 25.87
C GLU A 24 3.08 -3.80 25.26
N VAL A 25 1.93 -3.73 24.58
CA VAL A 25 1.33 -4.88 23.89
C VAL A 25 2.01 -5.04 22.54
N SER A 26 2.47 -6.27 22.26
CA SER A 26 3.17 -6.56 21.01
C SER A 26 2.25 -6.46 19.81
N LEU A 27 2.82 -6.12 18.66
CA LEU A 27 2.08 -5.96 17.41
C LEU A 27 1.37 -7.24 16.99
N GLU A 28 1.98 -8.40 17.22
CA GLU A 28 1.39 -9.71 16.92
C GLU A 28 0.09 -9.92 17.69
N VAL A 29 0.09 -9.60 19.00
CA VAL A 29 -1.10 -9.71 19.85
C VAL A 29 -2.18 -8.76 19.37
N GLN A 30 -1.81 -7.52 19.03
CA GLN A 30 -2.77 -6.56 18.48
C GLN A 30 -3.37 -7.07 17.16
N LEU A 31 -2.54 -7.58 16.25
CA LEU A 31 -2.97 -8.08 14.95
C LEU A 31 -3.87 -9.31 15.09
N GLU A 32 -3.51 -10.25 15.97
CA GLU A 32 -4.31 -11.42 16.29
C GLU A 32 -5.68 -11.01 16.83
N ARG A 33 -5.72 -10.17 17.86
CA ARG A 33 -6.96 -9.83 18.58
C ARG A 33 -7.87 -8.86 17.82
N LEU A 34 -7.30 -7.97 17.01
CA LEU A 34 -8.06 -6.90 16.35
C LEU A 34 -8.33 -7.16 14.88
N VAL A 35 -7.60 -8.09 14.25
CA VAL A 35 -7.79 -8.44 12.84
C VAL A 35 -8.18 -9.90 12.71
N PHE A 36 -7.30 -10.82 13.08
CA PHE A 36 -7.47 -12.24 12.75
C PHE A 36 -8.62 -12.92 13.51
N ASP A 37 -8.67 -12.76 14.84
CA ASP A 37 -9.75 -13.29 15.68
C ASP A 37 -11.13 -12.80 15.21
N PRO A 38 -11.35 -11.49 14.95
CA PRO A 38 -12.58 -11.00 14.36
C PRO A 38 -12.97 -11.67 13.04
N PHE A 39 -12.02 -11.86 12.11
CA PHE A 39 -12.32 -12.52 10.83
C PHE A 39 -12.60 -14.01 11.00
N ASN A 40 -11.87 -14.69 11.89
CA ASN A 40 -12.13 -16.09 12.26
C ASN A 40 -13.54 -16.27 12.83
N ALA A 41 -13.97 -15.36 13.71
CA ALA A 41 -15.30 -15.41 14.31
C ALA A 41 -16.40 -15.25 13.25
N ILE A 42 -16.27 -14.29 12.33
CA ILE A 42 -17.23 -14.08 11.24
C ILE A 42 -17.31 -15.30 10.32
N PHE A 43 -16.16 -15.87 9.96
CA PHE A 43 -16.10 -17.05 9.12
C PHE A 43 -16.74 -18.27 9.80
N SER A 44 -16.50 -18.44 11.12
CA SER A 44 -17.09 -19.51 11.91
C SER A 44 -18.62 -19.40 12.01
N GLU A 45 -19.15 -18.18 12.12
CA GLU A 45 -20.60 -17.95 12.16
C GLU A 45 -21.28 -18.12 10.80
N THR A 46 -20.60 -17.72 9.73
CA THR A 46 -21.13 -17.78 8.36
C THR A 46 -20.02 -18.16 7.37
N PRO A 47 -19.90 -19.45 7.02
CA PRO A 47 -18.84 -19.93 6.12
C PRO A 47 -18.93 -19.34 4.71
N ASP A 48 -20.12 -18.96 4.25
CA ASP A 48 -20.38 -18.40 2.92
C ASP A 48 -20.15 -16.86 2.84
N ILE A 49 -19.18 -16.33 3.60
CA ILE A 49 -18.82 -14.91 3.50
C ILE A 49 -18.09 -14.59 2.18
N PRO A 50 -18.33 -13.41 1.59
CA PRO A 50 -17.55 -12.97 0.44
C PRO A 50 -16.09 -12.73 0.83
N PRO A 51 -15.15 -12.76 -0.13
CA PRO A 51 -13.76 -12.44 0.13
C PRO A 51 -13.59 -10.99 0.59
N TYR A 52 -12.77 -10.80 1.61
CA TYR A 52 -12.37 -9.49 2.12
C TYR A 52 -10.96 -9.14 1.71
N LEU A 53 -10.74 -7.84 1.48
CA LEU A 53 -9.44 -7.28 1.13
C LEU A 53 -9.08 -6.18 2.13
N ILE A 54 -7.95 -6.32 2.80
CA ILE A 54 -7.32 -5.27 3.58
C ILE A 54 -6.30 -4.59 2.67
N VAL A 55 -6.44 -3.27 2.53
CA VAL A 55 -5.53 -2.46 1.71
C VAL A 55 -4.64 -1.65 2.64
N ILE A 56 -3.33 -1.79 2.46
CA ILE A 56 -2.32 -1.00 3.17
C ILE A 56 -1.56 -0.20 2.12
N ASP A 57 -1.45 1.11 2.33
CA ASP A 57 -0.73 2.03 1.46
C ASP A 57 0.39 2.69 2.26
N GLY A 58 1.62 2.68 1.73
CA GLY A 58 2.80 3.27 2.36
C GLY A 58 3.32 2.51 3.58
N LEU A 59 3.42 1.18 3.53
CA LEU A 59 4.02 0.39 4.62
C LEU A 59 5.49 0.78 4.88
N ASP A 60 6.19 1.30 3.86
CA ASP A 60 7.56 1.81 3.96
C ASP A 60 7.72 3.11 4.75
N GLU A 61 6.62 3.82 5.03
CA GLU A 61 6.63 5.06 5.81
C GLU A 61 6.57 4.78 7.33
N CYS A 62 6.50 3.51 7.75
CA CYS A 62 6.64 3.11 9.15
C CYS A 62 8.09 3.26 9.63
N GLU A 63 8.29 3.98 10.74
CA GLU A 63 9.63 4.27 11.28
C GLU A 63 10.33 3.02 11.83
N ASP A 64 9.56 2.10 12.44
CA ASP A 64 10.08 0.88 13.04
C ASP A 64 10.10 -0.28 12.03
N ARG A 65 11.31 -0.67 11.62
CA ARG A 65 11.54 -1.75 10.66
C ARG A 65 11.26 -3.13 11.24
N GLU A 66 11.47 -3.31 12.54
CA GLU A 66 11.20 -4.57 13.20
C GLU A 66 9.69 -4.79 13.30
N ASP A 67 8.91 -3.74 13.60
CA ASP A 67 7.44 -3.82 13.58
C ASP A 67 6.91 -4.17 12.17
N VAL A 68 7.46 -3.58 11.11
CA VAL A 68 7.07 -3.93 9.72
C VAL A 68 7.39 -5.39 9.41
N ARG A 69 8.58 -5.87 9.78
CA ARG A 69 8.94 -7.29 9.63
C ARG A 69 7.96 -8.17 10.41
N LEU A 70 7.70 -7.83 11.66
CA LEU A 70 6.86 -8.60 12.57
C LEU A 70 5.41 -8.67 12.09
N PHE A 71 4.90 -7.57 11.56
CA PHE A 71 3.61 -7.52 10.89
C PHE A 71 3.54 -8.50 9.72
N LEU A 72 4.55 -8.49 8.84
CA LEU A 72 4.59 -9.37 7.67
C LEU A 72 4.73 -10.84 8.08
N GLU A 73 5.67 -11.18 8.97
CA GLU A 73 5.86 -12.53 9.48
C GLU A 73 4.60 -13.08 10.14
N THR A 74 3.97 -12.30 11.03
CA THR A 74 2.72 -12.68 11.70
C THR A 74 1.60 -12.92 10.69
N THR A 75 1.48 -12.05 9.69
CA THR A 75 0.46 -12.17 8.63
C THR A 75 0.67 -13.41 7.76
N LEU A 76 1.91 -13.70 7.38
CA LEU A 76 2.26 -14.89 6.61
C LEU A 76 1.97 -16.17 7.39
N ASN A 77 2.45 -16.25 8.64
CA ASN A 77 2.20 -17.39 9.53
C ASN A 77 0.69 -17.65 9.71
N TYR A 78 -0.10 -16.58 9.84
CA TYR A 78 -1.54 -16.67 9.95
C TYR A 78 -2.17 -17.28 8.69
N PHE A 79 -1.82 -16.82 7.49
CA PHE A 79 -2.39 -17.35 6.25
C PHE A 79 -1.94 -18.77 5.93
N GLN A 80 -0.70 -19.13 6.28
CA GLN A 80 -0.22 -20.52 6.20
C GLN A 80 -1.04 -21.45 7.10
N SER A 81 -1.41 -20.98 8.30
CA SER A 81 -2.23 -21.74 9.23
C SER A 81 -3.72 -21.75 8.85
N ASN A 82 -4.17 -20.79 8.05
CA ASN A 82 -5.58 -20.57 7.69
C ASN A 82 -5.79 -20.41 6.17
N PRO A 83 -5.41 -21.41 5.34
CA PRO A 83 -5.36 -21.25 3.88
C PRO A 83 -6.75 -21.14 3.21
N LEU A 84 -7.82 -21.48 3.92
CA LEU A 84 -9.19 -21.42 3.42
C LEU A 84 -9.92 -20.12 3.78
N LEU A 85 -9.29 -19.25 4.57
CA LEU A 85 -9.92 -18.01 4.99
C LEU A 85 -10.06 -17.06 3.79
N PRO A 86 -11.27 -16.54 3.51
CA PRO A 86 -11.49 -15.64 2.38
C PRO A 86 -11.07 -14.21 2.75
N LEU A 87 -9.82 -14.02 3.17
CA LEU A 87 -9.21 -12.74 3.53
C LEU A 87 -7.87 -12.59 2.80
N ARG A 88 -7.60 -11.40 2.27
CA ARG A 88 -6.33 -11.07 1.61
C ARG A 88 -5.83 -9.70 2.04
N PHE A 89 -4.51 -9.52 1.99
CA PHE A 89 -3.88 -8.21 2.06
C PHE A 89 -3.43 -7.78 0.66
N PHE A 90 -3.63 -6.50 0.35
CA PHE A 90 -3.00 -5.82 -0.77
C PHE A 90 -2.18 -4.67 -0.19
N ILE A 91 -0.86 -4.75 -0.37
CA ILE A 91 0.08 -3.78 0.19
C ILE A 91 0.71 -3.03 -0.97
N ALA A 92 0.46 -1.72 -1.04
CA ALA A 92 1.14 -0.80 -1.94
C ALA A 92 2.23 -0.09 -1.14
N SER A 93 3.49 -0.40 -1.43
CA SER A 93 4.63 0.09 -0.65
C SER A 93 5.89 0.07 -1.51
N ARG A 94 6.88 0.90 -1.18
CA ARG A 94 8.24 0.67 -1.68
C ARG A 94 8.81 -0.55 -0.96
N ILE A 95 9.39 -1.48 -1.70
CA ILE A 95 9.95 -2.70 -1.10
C ILE A 95 11.45 -2.48 -0.89
N GLU A 96 11.86 -2.35 0.36
CA GLU A 96 13.27 -2.38 0.72
C GLU A 96 13.84 -3.81 0.61
N GLN A 97 15.14 -3.92 0.31
CA GLN A 97 15.79 -5.23 0.09
C GLN A 97 15.63 -6.20 1.27
N HIS A 98 15.64 -5.69 2.51
CA HIS A 98 15.54 -6.50 3.72
C HIS A 98 14.14 -7.10 3.97
N ILE A 99 13.10 -6.57 3.31
CA ILE A 99 11.73 -7.07 3.33
C ILE A 99 11.47 -8.00 2.14
N LYS A 100 12.16 -7.77 1.01
CA LYS A 100 11.99 -8.55 -0.21
C LYS A 100 12.18 -10.04 0.03
N ASP A 101 13.27 -10.43 0.71
CA ASP A 101 13.58 -11.85 0.97
C ASP A 101 12.49 -12.55 1.82
N LEU A 102 11.79 -11.81 2.70
CA LEU A 102 10.68 -12.33 3.50
C LEU A 102 9.43 -12.59 2.66
N LEU A 103 9.27 -11.86 1.56
CA LEU A 103 8.11 -11.93 0.67
C LEU A 103 8.31 -12.90 -0.50
N GLU A 104 9.50 -13.49 -0.67
CA GLU A 104 9.79 -14.50 -1.70
C GLU A 104 9.26 -15.89 -1.27
N VAL A 105 7.95 -15.99 -1.04
CA VAL A 105 7.23 -17.22 -0.67
C VAL A 105 6.00 -17.41 -1.55
N ASP A 106 5.51 -18.65 -1.66
CA ASP A 106 4.43 -19.03 -2.59
C ASP A 106 3.09 -18.33 -2.30
N GLU A 107 2.86 -17.91 -1.05
CA GLU A 107 1.64 -17.24 -0.60
C GLU A 107 1.57 -15.77 -1.03
N VAL A 108 2.68 -15.18 -1.45
CA VAL A 108 2.78 -13.77 -1.79
C VAL A 108 2.94 -13.60 -3.30
N THR A 109 2.11 -12.74 -3.88
CA THR A 109 2.32 -12.23 -5.24
C THR A 109 2.94 -10.84 -5.16
N LEU A 110 4.22 -10.75 -5.47
CA LEU A 110 4.95 -9.49 -5.57
C LEU A 110 4.89 -8.98 -7.00
N ASP A 111 4.47 -7.73 -7.19
CA ASP A 111 4.45 -7.08 -8.50
C ASP A 111 5.26 -5.78 -8.47
N ASP A 112 6.31 -5.73 -9.28
CA ASP A 112 7.16 -4.55 -9.42
C ASP A 112 6.52 -3.58 -10.41
N LEU A 113 5.80 -2.59 -9.89
CA LEU A 113 5.16 -1.56 -10.69
C LEU A 113 6.15 -0.64 -11.41
N VAL A 114 7.38 -0.48 -10.92
CA VAL A 114 8.42 0.30 -11.60
C VAL A 114 8.78 -0.37 -12.92
N SER A 115 8.96 -1.69 -12.90
CA SER A 115 9.25 -2.47 -14.12
C SER A 115 8.09 -2.48 -15.14
N ARG A 116 6.87 -2.14 -14.71
CA ARG A 116 5.66 -2.11 -15.56
C ARG A 116 5.29 -0.72 -16.05
N GLY A 117 5.88 0.33 -15.48
CA GLY A 117 5.70 1.69 -15.97
C GLY A 117 6.13 1.77 -17.43
N SER A 118 5.30 2.37 -18.28
CA SER A 118 5.72 2.73 -19.62
C SER A 118 6.36 4.11 -19.57
N ASP A 119 7.57 4.23 -20.14
CA ASP A 119 8.19 5.53 -20.45
C ASP A 119 7.20 6.47 -21.16
N HIS A 120 6.25 5.91 -21.92
CA HIS A 120 5.21 6.66 -22.61
C HIS A 120 4.22 7.37 -21.68
N ASP A 121 3.82 6.75 -20.58
CA ASP A 121 2.90 7.36 -19.62
C ASP A 121 3.59 8.48 -18.85
N ILE A 122 4.86 8.27 -18.49
CA ILE A 122 5.74 9.29 -17.89
C ILE A 122 5.91 10.46 -18.85
N GLU A 123 6.27 10.20 -20.11
CA GLU A 123 6.43 11.24 -21.14
C GLU A 123 5.13 12.02 -21.36
N THR A 124 3.99 11.32 -21.40
CA THR A 124 2.66 11.93 -21.56
C THR A 124 2.32 12.83 -20.36
N PHE A 125 2.58 12.37 -19.14
CA PHE A 125 2.37 13.15 -17.92
C PHE A 125 3.24 14.41 -17.88
N ILE A 126 4.54 14.27 -18.16
CA ILE A 126 5.49 15.40 -18.18
C ILE A 126 5.04 16.42 -19.22
N ARG A 127 4.74 15.99 -20.45
CA ARG A 127 4.30 16.89 -21.54
C ARG A 127 3.06 17.67 -21.15
N LYS A 128 2.01 16.99 -20.66
CA LYS A 128 0.78 17.64 -20.22
C LYS A 128 1.01 18.61 -19.07
N SER A 129 1.88 18.26 -18.12
CA SER A 129 2.21 19.11 -16.98
C SER A 129 2.85 20.42 -17.42
N PHE A 130 3.77 20.37 -18.38
CA PHE A 130 4.39 21.57 -18.95
C PHE A 130 3.43 22.40 -19.81
N GLU A 131 2.59 21.75 -20.62
CA GLU A 131 1.54 22.44 -21.37
C GLU A 131 0.58 23.20 -20.44
N ASP A 132 0.16 22.57 -19.35
CA ASP A 132 -0.71 23.20 -18.35
C ASP A 132 -0.01 24.34 -17.61
N ALA A 133 1.28 24.18 -17.25
CA ALA A 133 2.08 25.24 -16.65
C ALA A 133 2.21 26.45 -17.59
N ALA A 134 2.47 26.22 -18.88
CA ALA A 134 2.51 27.26 -19.89
C ALA A 134 1.15 27.96 -20.04
N ARG A 135 0.05 27.21 -20.06
CA ARG A 135 -1.30 27.82 -20.13
C ARG A 135 -1.63 28.70 -18.94
N ARG A 136 -1.15 28.36 -17.74
CA ARG A 136 -1.48 29.07 -16.49
C ARG A 136 -0.55 30.24 -16.21
N ASN A 137 0.74 30.15 -16.54
CA ASN A 137 1.74 31.16 -16.17
C ASN A 137 2.07 32.14 -17.31
N ARG A 138 1.77 33.45 -17.09
CA ARG A 138 2.03 34.50 -18.08
C ARG A 138 3.52 34.63 -18.43
N VAL A 139 4.42 34.50 -17.47
CA VAL A 139 5.88 34.61 -17.68
C VAL A 139 6.36 33.49 -18.61
N ILE A 140 5.90 32.26 -18.36
CA ILE A 140 6.22 31.10 -19.21
C ILE A 140 5.68 31.30 -20.63
N ARG A 141 4.46 31.83 -20.79
CA ARG A 141 3.92 32.14 -22.13
C ARG A 141 4.75 33.16 -22.88
N GLU A 142 5.16 34.24 -22.22
CA GLU A 142 5.99 35.26 -22.87
C GLU A 142 7.37 34.69 -23.24
N TYR A 143 7.98 33.88 -22.35
CA TYR A 143 9.21 33.16 -22.66
C TYR A 143 9.08 32.29 -23.91
N ILE A 144 8.01 31.48 -23.99
CA ILE A 144 7.74 30.63 -25.17
C ILE A 144 7.56 31.46 -26.43
N ARG A 145 6.87 32.62 -26.38
CA ARG A 145 6.72 33.49 -27.55
C ARG A 145 8.04 34.03 -28.07
N HIS A 146 8.98 34.34 -27.17
CA HIS A 146 10.28 34.89 -27.55
C HIS A 146 11.32 33.83 -27.95
N HIS A 147 11.18 32.61 -27.43
CA HIS A 147 12.20 31.56 -27.57
C HIS A 147 11.71 30.28 -28.28
N GLY A 148 10.45 30.25 -28.71
CA GLY A 148 9.87 29.21 -29.57
C GLY A 148 9.21 28.06 -28.81
N GLY A 149 9.87 27.50 -27.79
CA GLY A 149 9.36 26.32 -27.07
C GLY A 149 9.91 26.18 -25.66
N TRP A 150 9.09 25.63 -24.77
CA TRP A 150 9.49 25.27 -23.42
C TRP A 150 8.56 24.18 -22.86
N PRO A 151 9.11 23.11 -22.26
CA PRO A 151 10.52 22.71 -22.30
C PRO A 151 10.93 22.28 -23.73
N LEU A 152 12.23 22.23 -24.01
CA LEU A 152 12.69 21.71 -25.29
C LEU A 152 12.54 20.18 -25.33
N PRO A 153 12.41 19.56 -26.52
CA PRO A 153 12.30 18.10 -26.63
C PRO A 153 13.43 17.34 -25.94
N ASN A 154 14.65 17.88 -25.94
CA ASN A 154 15.79 17.28 -25.24
C ASN A 154 15.63 17.34 -23.71
N ASP A 155 15.08 18.44 -23.18
CA ASP A 155 14.83 18.58 -21.74
C ASP A 155 13.75 17.60 -21.29
N LEU A 156 12.70 17.40 -22.11
CA LEU A 156 11.66 16.40 -21.85
C LEU A 156 12.23 14.98 -21.77
N ARG A 157 13.12 14.63 -22.71
CA ARG A 157 13.76 13.30 -22.73
C ARG A 157 14.65 13.08 -21.52
N VAL A 158 15.45 14.07 -21.14
CA VAL A 158 16.29 13.98 -19.93
C VAL A 158 15.41 13.82 -18.70
N LEU A 159 14.30 14.55 -18.59
CA LEU A 159 13.39 14.42 -17.45
C LEU A 159 12.72 13.04 -17.38
N SER A 160 12.31 12.46 -18.51
CA SER A 160 11.73 11.11 -18.51
C SER A 160 12.74 10.02 -18.13
N GLU A 161 14.04 10.23 -18.38
CA GLU A 161 15.10 9.28 -18.03
C GLU A 161 15.50 9.33 -16.53
N HIS A 162 15.00 10.29 -15.74
CA HIS A 162 15.37 10.51 -14.34
C HIS A 162 14.17 10.43 -13.35
N ILE A 163 13.04 9.90 -13.79
CA ILE A 163 11.83 9.68 -12.95
C ILE A 163 11.70 8.20 -12.61
#